data_AF-A0A7S1IQM8-F1
#
_entry.id   AF-A0A7S1IQM8-F1
#
_cell.length_a   1.000
_cell.length_b   1.000
_cell.length_c   1.000
_cell.angle_alpha   90.00
_cell.angle_beta   90.00
_cell.angle_gamma   90.00
#
_symmetry.space_group_name_H-M   'P 1'
#
loop_
_entity.id
_entity.type
_entity.pdbx_description
1 polymer ?
#
loop_
_entity_poly.entity_id
_entity_poly.type
_entity_poly.pdbx_seq_one_letter_code
_entity_poly.pdbx_strand_id
1 'polypeptide(L)'
;AKVARADILPFFGQIFEGLVKLSADNELKVQNATFTLDRLIKDIATETDAFNVQQFIGLVKKQIGSNNPYIRQFLVSWLMALDAVPDLNIIKYLPEYLDGIFLMLSDRNKEIIQMTETLLAELKRELHEGGQPTPVGYGPLIKILIKHCASKEDRTRKAALLWLLDFLENGKERLLPFSADLIRAVFPCISDREEAIRATAASVND
;
A
#
# COMPACT_ATOMS: atom_id res chain seq x y z
N ALA A 1 -25.75 14.42 16.01
CA ALA A 1 -24.27 14.51 15.98
C ALA A 1 -23.67 13.71 14.81
N LYS A 2 -23.93 12.40 14.67
CA LYS A 2 -23.39 11.57 13.58
C LYS A 2 -23.86 12.00 12.17
N VAL A 3 -25.13 12.38 12.02
CA VAL A 3 -25.70 12.90 10.76
C VAL A 3 -25.01 14.19 10.30
N ALA A 4 -24.77 15.15 11.21
CA ALA A 4 -24.08 16.40 10.91
C ALA A 4 -22.59 16.23 10.56
N ARG A 5 -21.97 15.10 10.93
CA ARG A 5 -20.58 14.78 10.55
C ARG A 5 -20.49 14.35 9.08
N ALA A 6 -21.50 13.66 8.55
CA ALA A 6 -21.50 13.21 7.17
C ALA A 6 -21.64 14.38 6.15
N ASP A 7 -22.19 15.51 6.59
CA ASP A 7 -22.37 16.72 5.76
C ASP A 7 -21.05 17.33 5.27
N ILE A 8 -19.90 16.94 5.87
CA ILE A 8 -18.58 17.38 5.42
C ILE A 8 -18.03 16.55 4.25
N LEU A 9 -18.53 15.34 4.03
CA LEU A 9 -18.00 14.39 3.04
C LEU A 9 -18.03 14.92 1.59
N PRO A 10 -19.02 15.72 1.14
CA PRO A 10 -18.98 16.35 -0.17
C PRO A 10 -17.73 17.24 -0.38
N PHE A 11 -17.15 17.78 0.69
CA PHE A 11 -15.95 18.62 0.68
C PHE A 11 -14.66 17.82 0.95
N PHE A 12 -14.75 16.51 1.21
CA PHE A 12 -13.62 15.68 1.61
C PHE A 12 -12.41 15.83 0.69
N GLY A 13 -12.62 15.86 -0.63
CA GLY A 13 -11.50 15.99 -1.57
C GLY A 13 -10.70 17.28 -1.40
N GLN A 14 -11.37 18.42 -1.17
CA GLN A 14 -10.68 19.70 -0.94
C GLN A 14 -9.97 19.70 0.42
N ILE A 15 -10.61 19.15 1.44
CA ILE A 15 -10.05 19.03 2.79
C ILE A 15 -8.80 18.16 2.78
N PHE A 16 -8.87 17.00 2.12
CA PHE A 16 -7.75 16.08 1.98
C PHE A 16 -6.56 16.72 1.24
N GLU A 17 -6.81 17.41 0.12
CA GLU A 17 -5.75 18.13 -0.60
C GLU A 17 -5.14 19.26 0.26
N GLY A 18 -5.94 19.93 1.09
CA GLY A 18 -5.45 20.89 2.07
C GLY A 18 -4.57 20.24 3.15
N LEU A 19 -5.02 19.13 3.72
CA LEU A 19 -4.29 18.36 4.74
C LEU A 19 -2.94 17.85 4.22
N VAL A 20 -2.89 17.31 3.00
CA VAL A 20 -1.62 16.87 2.38
C VAL A 20 -0.62 18.01 2.24
N LYS A 21 -1.08 19.22 1.87
CA LYS A 21 -0.20 20.39 1.75
C LYS A 21 0.32 20.83 3.11
N LEU A 22 -0.57 20.89 4.10
CA LEU A 22 -0.24 21.33 5.45
C LEU A 22 0.62 20.32 6.22
N SER A 23 0.51 19.02 5.91
CA SER A 23 1.36 17.99 6.53
C SER A 23 2.84 18.18 6.15
N ALA A 24 3.11 18.76 4.98
CA ALA A 24 4.45 19.08 4.50
C ALA A 24 4.93 20.49 4.88
N ASP A 25 4.17 21.23 5.70
CA ASP A 25 4.54 22.57 6.14
C ASP A 25 5.77 22.53 7.07
N ASN A 26 6.57 23.59 7.09
CA ASN A 26 7.79 23.68 7.91
C ASN A 26 7.50 24.19 9.33
N GLU A 27 6.33 24.79 9.59
CA GLU A 27 5.97 25.31 10.90
C GLU A 27 5.34 24.23 11.79
N LEU A 28 5.98 23.92 12.91
CA LEU A 28 5.51 22.91 13.86
C LEU A 28 4.09 23.16 14.38
N LYS A 29 3.69 24.43 14.55
CA LYS A 29 2.32 24.79 14.95
C LYS A 29 1.29 24.39 13.89
N VAL A 30 1.61 24.59 12.62
CA VAL A 30 0.76 24.20 11.49
C VAL A 30 0.66 22.67 11.43
N GLN A 31 1.77 21.96 11.61
CA GLN A 31 1.77 20.49 11.66
C GLN A 31 0.89 19.94 12.81
N ASN A 32 0.99 20.53 14.01
CA ASN A 32 0.18 20.11 15.17
C ASN A 32 -1.33 20.35 14.95
N ALA A 33 -1.68 21.51 14.39
CA ALA A 33 -3.08 21.82 14.05
C ALA A 33 -3.60 20.85 12.96
N THR A 34 -2.76 20.58 11.95
CA THR A 34 -3.05 19.63 10.87
C THR A 34 -3.28 18.24 11.40
N PHE A 35 -2.49 17.76 12.36
CA PHE A 35 -2.66 16.45 12.98
C PHE A 35 -4.04 16.30 13.66
N THR A 36 -4.50 17.33 14.35
CA THR A 36 -5.82 17.30 15.01
C THR A 36 -6.95 17.26 13.99
N LEU A 37 -6.86 18.07 12.92
CA LEU A 37 -7.83 18.05 11.84
C LEU A 37 -7.81 16.72 11.09
N ASP A 38 -6.63 16.21 10.75
CA ASP A 38 -6.41 14.92 10.10
C ASP A 38 -7.10 13.78 10.85
N ARG A 39 -6.90 13.70 12.18
CA ARG A 39 -7.58 12.70 13.02
C ARG A 39 -9.10 12.82 12.94
N LEU A 40 -9.64 14.04 13.05
CA LEU A 40 -11.09 14.24 12.98
C LEU A 40 -11.67 13.83 11.61
N ILE A 41 -10.98 14.13 10.51
CA ILE A 41 -11.44 13.72 9.18
C ILE A 41 -11.34 12.20 9.01
N LYS A 42 -10.29 11.55 9.56
CA LYS A 42 -10.19 10.08 9.60
C LYS A 42 -11.37 9.47 10.35
N ASP A 43 -11.64 9.94 11.57
CA ASP A 43 -12.77 9.46 12.38
C ASP A 43 -14.09 9.60 11.62
N ILE A 44 -14.32 10.73 10.93
CA ILE A 44 -15.52 10.91 10.12
C ILE A 44 -15.56 9.92 8.96
N ALA A 45 -14.45 9.75 8.23
CA ALA A 45 -14.35 8.86 7.08
C ALA A 45 -14.53 7.37 7.45
N THR A 46 -14.07 6.95 8.63
CA THR A 46 -14.13 5.56 9.10
C THR A 46 -15.42 5.22 9.85
N GLU A 47 -16.15 6.20 10.39
CA GLU A 47 -17.40 5.99 11.13
C GLU A 47 -18.67 6.10 10.25
N THR A 48 -18.53 6.35 8.94
CA THR A 48 -19.65 6.61 8.02
C THR A 48 -19.65 5.69 6.81
N ASP A 49 -20.83 5.14 6.50
CA ASP A 49 -21.02 4.28 5.31
C ASP A 49 -21.07 5.09 4.00
N ALA A 50 -21.14 6.42 4.09
CA ALA A 50 -21.23 7.32 2.95
C ALA A 50 -19.84 7.70 2.36
N PHE A 51 -18.74 7.20 2.93
CA PHE A 51 -17.40 7.57 2.49
C PHE A 51 -17.09 7.06 1.09
N ASN A 52 -16.75 7.97 0.17
CA ASN A 52 -16.43 7.62 -1.21
C ASN A 52 -14.97 7.16 -1.34
N VAL A 53 -14.73 5.87 -1.12
CA VAL A 53 -13.39 5.25 -1.26
C VAL A 53 -12.81 5.47 -2.66
N GLN A 54 -13.62 5.41 -3.72
CA GLN A 54 -13.11 5.59 -5.08
C GLN A 54 -12.54 6.99 -5.29
N GLN A 55 -13.23 8.03 -4.79
CA GLN A 55 -12.74 9.40 -4.80
C GLN A 55 -11.44 9.52 -4.01
N PHE A 56 -11.39 8.94 -2.81
CA PHE A 56 -10.20 8.91 -1.97
C PHE A 56 -9.00 8.27 -2.68
N ILE A 57 -9.17 7.09 -3.30
CA ILE A 57 -8.11 6.43 -4.07
C ILE A 57 -7.63 7.33 -5.20
N GLY A 58 -8.53 8.05 -5.88
CA GLY A 58 -8.17 9.05 -6.88
C GLY A 58 -7.24 10.14 -6.34
N LEU A 59 -7.40 10.55 -5.08
CA LEU A 59 -6.52 11.52 -4.42
C LEU A 59 -5.18 10.90 -4.00
N VAL A 60 -5.20 9.68 -3.47
CA VAL A 60 -3.98 8.91 -3.15
C VAL A 60 -3.11 8.78 -4.39
N LYS A 61 -3.67 8.37 -5.53
CA LYS A 61 -2.94 8.23 -6.81
C LYS A 61 -2.21 9.51 -7.23
N LYS A 62 -2.80 10.69 -6.99
CA LYS A 62 -2.16 11.97 -7.32
C LYS A 62 -0.91 12.25 -6.46
N GLN A 63 -0.85 11.69 -5.25
CA GLN A 63 0.18 12.03 -4.26
C GLN A 63 1.18 10.90 -3.99
N ILE A 64 0.86 9.66 -4.38
CA ILE A 64 1.63 8.45 -4.03
C ILE A 64 3.08 8.48 -4.56
N GLY A 65 3.35 9.23 -5.62
CA GLY A 65 4.70 9.41 -6.18
C GLY A 65 5.57 10.44 -5.43
N SER A 66 5.06 11.08 -4.38
CA SER A 66 5.81 12.08 -3.63
C SER A 66 7.02 11.48 -2.91
N ASN A 67 8.14 12.20 -2.92
CA ASN A 67 9.33 11.87 -2.14
C ASN A 67 9.39 12.62 -0.80
N ASN A 68 8.40 13.46 -0.50
CA ASN A 68 8.34 14.17 0.79
C ASN A 68 7.93 13.17 1.89
N PRO A 69 8.74 13.00 2.96
CA PRO A 69 8.48 12.02 4.01
C PRO A 69 7.16 12.28 4.73
N TYR A 70 6.78 13.54 4.96
CA TYR A 70 5.52 13.87 5.61
C TYR A 70 4.30 13.48 4.78
N ILE A 71 4.39 13.66 3.45
CA ILE A 71 3.32 13.21 2.54
C ILE A 71 3.24 11.69 2.52
N ARG A 72 4.38 10.99 2.46
CA ARG A 72 4.42 9.52 2.49
C ARG A 72 3.81 8.97 3.78
N GLN A 73 4.23 9.48 4.94
CA GLN A 73 3.69 9.11 6.24
C GLN A 73 2.18 9.36 6.32
N PHE A 74 1.74 10.53 5.84
CA PHE A 74 0.33 10.88 5.77
C PHE A 74 -0.47 9.87 4.93
N LEU A 75 -0.02 9.54 3.72
CA LEU A 75 -0.70 8.60 2.83
C LEU A 75 -0.77 7.18 3.41
N VAL A 76 0.32 6.68 3.98
CA VAL A 76 0.33 5.35 4.62
C VAL A 76 -0.62 5.34 5.81
N SER A 77 -0.61 6.38 6.64
CA SER A 77 -1.54 6.49 7.79
C SER A 77 -3.01 6.50 7.35
N TRP A 78 -3.35 7.17 6.26
CA TRP A 78 -4.71 7.18 5.71
C TRP A 78 -5.14 5.82 5.15
N LEU A 79 -4.27 5.14 4.41
CA LEU A 79 -4.55 3.81 3.90
C LEU A 79 -4.77 2.82 5.05
N MET A 80 -3.89 2.82 6.06
CA MET A 80 -4.06 1.98 7.26
C MET A 80 -5.36 2.26 8.01
N ALA A 81 -5.76 3.53 8.13
CA ALA A 81 -6.99 3.90 8.82
C ALA A 81 -8.25 3.37 8.12
N LEU A 82 -8.26 3.37 6.77
CA LEU A 82 -9.38 2.83 5.99
C LEU A 82 -9.34 1.30 5.90
N ASP A 83 -8.16 0.71 5.81
CA ASP A 83 -7.95 -0.75 5.82
C ASP A 83 -8.50 -1.38 7.11
N ALA A 84 -8.35 -0.69 8.24
CA ALA A 84 -8.86 -1.12 9.54
C ALA A 84 -10.39 -1.03 9.69
N VAL A 85 -11.13 -0.49 8.71
CA VAL A 85 -12.60 -0.39 8.76
C VAL A 85 -13.20 -1.73 8.31
N PRO A 86 -13.96 -2.43 9.17
CA PRO A 86 -14.64 -3.66 8.77
C PRO A 86 -15.55 -3.42 7.57
N ASP A 87 -15.65 -4.41 6.68
CA ASP A 87 -16.47 -4.38 5.46
C ASP A 87 -16.06 -3.32 4.41
N LEU A 88 -15.02 -2.51 4.66
CA LEU A 88 -14.49 -1.55 3.70
C LEU A 88 -13.42 -2.18 2.81
N ASN A 89 -13.80 -2.66 1.64
CA ASN A 89 -12.85 -3.26 0.71
C ASN A 89 -12.05 -2.21 -0.07
N ILE A 90 -10.86 -1.84 0.42
CA ILE A 90 -9.88 -1.02 -0.30
C ILE A 90 -8.96 -1.84 -1.21
N ILE A 91 -8.82 -3.15 -0.96
CA ILE A 91 -8.01 -4.10 -1.74
C ILE A 91 -8.40 -4.13 -3.21
N LYS A 92 -9.69 -3.92 -3.53
CA LYS A 92 -10.15 -3.82 -4.93
C LYS A 92 -9.50 -2.68 -5.72
N TYR A 93 -8.80 -1.77 -5.05
CA TYR A 93 -8.02 -0.69 -5.64
C TYR A 93 -6.51 -0.88 -5.49
N LEU A 94 -6.04 -2.01 -4.94
CA LEU A 94 -4.63 -2.24 -4.62
C LEU A 94 -3.65 -1.92 -5.76
N PRO A 95 -3.91 -2.31 -7.04
CA PRO A 95 -3.00 -1.98 -8.14
C PRO A 95 -2.76 -0.47 -8.32
N GLU A 96 -3.68 0.37 -7.85
CA GLU A 96 -3.63 1.82 -8.02
C GLU A 96 -2.61 2.51 -7.09
N TYR A 97 -2.27 1.88 -5.96
CA TYR A 97 -1.36 2.45 -4.98
C TYR A 97 -0.18 1.54 -4.61
N LEU A 98 -0.23 0.24 -4.93
CA LEU A 98 0.80 -0.73 -4.55
C LEU A 98 2.21 -0.32 -4.98
N ASP A 99 2.38 0.10 -6.23
CA ASP A 99 3.70 0.52 -6.77
C ASP A 99 4.32 1.64 -5.90
N GLY A 100 3.52 2.65 -5.55
CA GLY A 100 3.98 3.76 -4.73
C GLY A 100 4.23 3.38 -3.27
N ILE A 101 3.43 2.49 -2.69
CA ILE A 101 3.67 1.95 -1.34
C ILE A 101 4.98 1.15 -1.29
N PHE A 102 5.28 0.35 -2.31
CA PHE A 102 6.55 -0.37 -2.39
C PHE A 102 7.77 0.58 -2.48
N LEU A 103 7.63 1.76 -3.10
CA LEU A 103 8.69 2.77 -3.11
C LEU A 103 8.96 3.36 -1.71
N MET A 104 7.99 3.30 -0.79
CA MET A 104 8.15 3.79 0.58
C MET A 104 8.95 2.84 1.48
N LEU A 105 9.16 1.58 1.08
CA LEU A 105 10.09 0.65 1.76
C LEU A 105 11.56 1.11 1.70
N SER A 106 11.87 2.00 0.76
CA SER A 106 13.19 2.60 0.57
C SER A 106 13.30 3.99 1.21
N ASP A 107 12.34 4.40 2.04
CA ASP A 107 12.40 5.69 2.71
C ASP A 107 13.57 5.78 3.68
N ARG A 108 14.07 7.00 3.93
CA ARG A 108 15.11 7.23 4.94
C ARG A 108 14.54 7.28 6.35
N ASN A 109 13.26 7.63 6.48
CA ASN A 109 12.55 7.62 7.75
C ASN A 109 12.11 6.19 8.10
N LYS A 110 12.68 5.65 9.18
CA LYS A 110 12.38 4.29 9.68
C LYS A 110 10.92 4.11 10.08
N GLU A 111 10.25 5.15 10.56
CA GLU A 111 8.83 5.10 10.90
C GLU A 111 7.98 4.84 9.65
N ILE A 112 8.27 5.53 8.55
CA ILE A 112 7.59 5.33 7.27
C ILE A 112 7.79 3.91 6.77
N ILE A 113 9.03 3.40 6.85
CA ILE A 113 9.33 2.01 6.49
C ILE A 113 8.48 1.05 7.33
N GLN A 114 8.47 1.22 8.65
CA GLN A 114 7.72 0.36 9.56
C GLN A 114 6.21 0.38 9.28
N MET A 115 5.63 1.57 9.10
CA MET A 115 4.22 1.72 8.74
C MET A 115 3.90 1.05 7.39
N THR A 116 4.80 1.20 6.42
CA THR A 116 4.67 0.61 5.08
C THR A 116 4.72 -0.92 5.16
N GLU A 117 5.65 -1.48 5.93
CA GLU A 117 5.76 -2.93 6.17
C GLU A 117 4.50 -3.47 6.84
N THR A 118 3.97 -2.77 7.85
CA THR A 118 2.71 -3.15 8.51
C THR A 118 1.55 -3.13 7.52
N LEU A 119 1.35 -2.04 6.78
CA LEU A 119 0.27 -1.94 5.79
C LEU A 119 0.36 -3.05 4.74
N LEU A 120 1.55 -3.34 4.20
CA LEU A 120 1.74 -4.41 3.23
C LEU A 120 1.45 -5.79 3.82
N ALA A 121 1.78 -6.04 5.10
CA ALA A 121 1.48 -7.32 5.74
C ALA A 121 -0.03 -7.54 5.89
N GLU A 122 -0.78 -6.51 6.30
CA GLU A 122 -2.24 -6.56 6.44
C GLU A 122 -2.92 -6.77 5.07
N LEU A 123 -2.58 -5.93 4.07
CA LEU A 123 -3.11 -6.06 2.71
C LEU A 123 -2.85 -7.45 2.10
N LYS A 124 -1.65 -8.00 2.35
CA LYS A 124 -1.30 -9.34 1.91
C LYS A 124 -2.18 -10.38 2.60
N ARG A 125 -2.32 -10.33 3.93
CA ARG A 125 -3.17 -11.26 4.68
C ARG A 125 -4.61 -11.27 4.14
N GLU A 126 -5.17 -10.09 3.92
CA GLU A 126 -6.56 -9.95 3.46
C GLU A 126 -6.78 -10.44 2.01
N LEU A 127 -5.74 -10.41 1.15
CA LEU A 127 -5.80 -11.05 -0.17
C LEU A 127 -6.04 -12.57 -0.08
N HIS A 128 -5.67 -13.22 1.04
CA HIS A 128 -5.87 -14.66 1.25
C HIS A 128 -7.16 -14.99 2.01
N GLU A 129 -7.55 -14.17 2.98
CA GLU A 129 -8.69 -14.44 3.86
C GLU A 129 -10.03 -14.50 3.11
N GLY A 130 -10.12 -13.89 1.92
CA GLY A 130 -11.34 -13.86 1.14
C GLY A 130 -11.79 -15.20 0.53
N GLY A 131 -10.92 -16.23 0.41
CA GLY A 131 -11.20 -17.52 -0.25
C GLY A 131 -11.65 -17.45 -1.73
N GLN A 132 -11.91 -16.24 -2.22
CA GLN A 132 -12.36 -15.87 -3.54
C GLN A 132 -11.17 -15.43 -4.40
N PRO A 133 -11.29 -15.42 -5.73
CA PRO A 133 -10.33 -14.75 -6.58
C PRO A 133 -10.06 -13.32 -6.08
N THR A 134 -8.80 -12.90 -6.07
CA THR A 134 -8.45 -11.53 -5.70
C THR A 134 -9.31 -10.57 -6.54
N PRO A 135 -10.01 -9.59 -5.94
CA PRO A 135 -10.97 -8.74 -6.68
C PRO A 135 -10.37 -8.03 -7.90
N VAL A 136 -9.04 -7.84 -7.88
CA VAL A 136 -8.24 -7.18 -8.92
C VAL A 136 -7.53 -8.13 -9.87
N GLY A 137 -7.54 -9.44 -9.58
CA GLY A 137 -6.73 -10.45 -10.27
C GLY A 137 -5.23 -10.35 -9.97
N TYR A 138 -4.49 -11.42 -10.26
CA TYR A 138 -3.04 -11.47 -10.00
C TYR A 138 -2.21 -10.65 -11.00
N GLY A 139 -2.66 -10.52 -12.25
CA GLY A 139 -1.86 -9.93 -13.34
C GLY A 139 -1.30 -8.52 -13.06
N PRO A 140 -2.14 -7.53 -12.70
CA PRO A 140 -1.66 -6.19 -12.36
C PRO A 140 -0.69 -6.18 -11.18
N LEU A 141 -0.94 -6.98 -10.15
CA LEU A 141 -0.10 -7.08 -8.96
C LEU A 141 1.25 -7.71 -9.30
N ILE A 142 1.27 -8.83 -10.03
CA ILE A 142 2.49 -9.49 -10.49
C ILE A 142 3.36 -8.53 -11.29
N LYS A 143 2.78 -7.76 -12.22
CA LYS A 143 3.53 -6.77 -13.00
C LYS A 143 4.27 -5.76 -12.13
N ILE A 144 3.63 -5.28 -11.06
CA ILE A 144 4.23 -4.35 -10.08
C ILE A 144 5.34 -5.06 -9.29
N LEU A 145 5.06 -6.26 -8.78
CA LEU A 145 6.02 -7.03 -7.97
C LEU A 145 7.28 -7.39 -8.76
N ILE A 146 7.16 -7.82 -10.02
CA ILE A 146 8.29 -8.11 -10.90
C ILE A 146 9.22 -6.90 -11.05
N LYS A 147 8.64 -5.70 -11.23
CA LYS A 147 9.41 -4.45 -11.26
C LYS A 147 10.20 -4.25 -9.97
N HIS A 148 9.59 -4.52 -8.81
CA HIS A 148 10.24 -4.34 -7.51
C HIS A 148 11.25 -5.43 -7.14
N CYS A 149 11.14 -6.64 -7.68
CA CYS A 149 12.17 -7.68 -7.59
C CYS A 149 13.50 -7.23 -8.24
N ALA A 150 13.46 -6.30 -9.19
CA ALA A 150 14.65 -5.69 -9.79
C ALA A 150 15.13 -4.40 -9.11
N SER A 151 14.56 -4.03 -7.95
CA SER A 151 14.93 -2.81 -7.23
C SER A 151 16.40 -2.81 -6.79
N LYS A 152 17.04 -1.64 -6.72
CA LYS A 152 18.38 -1.52 -6.12
C LYS A 152 18.37 -1.67 -4.60
N GLU A 153 17.19 -1.55 -4.00
CA GLU A 153 16.97 -1.54 -2.56
C GLU A 153 16.59 -2.93 -2.07
N ASP A 154 17.39 -3.48 -1.17
CA ASP A 154 17.30 -4.89 -0.75
C ASP A 154 15.97 -5.20 -0.06
N ARG A 155 15.48 -4.28 0.78
CA ARG A 155 14.18 -4.42 1.45
C ARG A 155 13.04 -4.51 0.44
N THR A 156 13.06 -3.65 -0.57
CA THR A 156 12.04 -3.63 -1.62
C THR A 156 12.08 -4.91 -2.45
N ARG A 157 13.28 -5.36 -2.85
CA ARG A 157 13.44 -6.65 -3.55
C ARG A 157 12.92 -7.82 -2.73
N LYS A 158 13.33 -7.91 -1.47
CA LYS A 158 12.91 -8.99 -0.56
C LYS A 158 11.40 -9.00 -0.35
N ALA A 159 10.79 -7.85 -0.09
CA ALA A 159 9.33 -7.75 0.09
C ALA A 159 8.58 -8.18 -1.18
N ALA A 160 9.06 -7.77 -2.36
CA ALA A 160 8.42 -8.13 -3.62
C ALA A 160 8.54 -9.63 -3.91
N LEU A 161 9.72 -10.21 -3.65
CA LEU A 161 9.95 -11.64 -3.76
C LEU A 161 9.01 -12.42 -2.82
N LEU A 162 8.93 -12.03 -1.55
CA LEU A 162 8.03 -12.69 -0.56
C LEU A 162 6.55 -12.64 -0.95
N TRP A 163 6.11 -11.59 -1.66
CA TRP A 163 4.76 -11.54 -2.22
C TRP A 163 4.60 -12.48 -3.43
N LEU A 164 5.59 -12.56 -4.32
CA LEU A 164 5.52 -13.48 -5.46
C LEU A 164 5.53 -14.96 -5.03
N LEU A 165 6.33 -15.32 -4.03
CA LEU A 165 6.38 -16.66 -3.47
C LEU A 165 5.02 -17.07 -2.90
N ASP A 166 4.46 -16.18 -2.12
CA ASP A 166 3.17 -16.39 -1.51
C ASP A 166 2.04 -16.49 -2.55
N PHE A 167 2.12 -15.70 -3.63
CA PHE A 167 1.21 -15.88 -4.75
C PHE A 167 1.39 -17.27 -5.36
N LEU A 168 2.61 -17.74 -5.60
CA LEU A 168 2.87 -19.08 -6.13
C LEU A 168 2.26 -20.18 -5.25
N GLU A 169 2.39 -20.08 -3.93
CA GLU A 169 1.82 -21.03 -2.96
C GLU A 169 0.28 -21.02 -2.98
N ASN A 170 -0.35 -19.85 -3.09
CA ASN A 170 -1.79 -19.69 -2.91
C ASN A 170 -2.60 -19.62 -4.22
N GLY A 171 -1.96 -19.23 -5.32
CA GLY A 171 -2.61 -18.92 -6.60
C GLY A 171 -2.90 -20.14 -7.47
N LYS A 172 -2.23 -21.28 -7.24
CA LYS A 172 -2.41 -22.56 -7.95
C LYS A 172 -2.48 -22.36 -9.48
N GLU A 173 -3.45 -22.98 -10.16
CA GLU A 173 -3.62 -22.92 -11.61
C GLU A 173 -3.83 -21.50 -12.16
N ARG A 174 -4.29 -20.55 -11.33
CA ARG A 174 -4.52 -19.16 -11.73
C ARG A 174 -3.21 -18.43 -12.09
N LEU A 175 -2.08 -18.97 -11.66
CA LEU A 175 -0.76 -18.41 -11.94
C LEU A 175 -0.05 -19.02 -13.15
N LEU A 176 -0.57 -20.10 -13.72
CA LEU A 176 0.01 -20.73 -14.92
C LEU A 176 0.23 -19.73 -16.07
N PRO A 177 -0.69 -18.79 -16.37
CA PRO A 177 -0.46 -17.79 -17.41
C PRO A 177 0.72 -16.85 -17.16
N PHE A 178 1.18 -16.73 -15.91
CA PHE A 178 2.25 -15.82 -15.49
C PHE A 178 3.58 -16.55 -15.20
N SER A 179 3.62 -17.88 -15.32
CA SER A 179 4.77 -18.73 -14.96
C SER A 179 6.10 -18.23 -15.52
N ALA A 180 6.16 -17.91 -16.82
CA ALA A 180 7.39 -17.42 -17.45
C ALA A 180 7.88 -16.08 -16.86
N ASP A 181 6.95 -15.17 -16.54
CA ASP A 181 7.28 -13.87 -15.97
C ASP A 181 7.70 -13.98 -14.50
N LEU A 182 7.06 -14.87 -13.74
CA LEU A 182 7.43 -15.20 -12.37
C LEU A 182 8.84 -15.80 -12.30
N ILE A 183 9.16 -16.77 -13.17
CA ILE A 183 10.51 -17.35 -13.25
C ILE A 183 11.54 -16.27 -13.58
N ARG A 184 11.27 -15.41 -14.57
CA ARG A 184 12.19 -14.32 -14.94
C ARG A 184 12.44 -13.34 -13.78
N ALA A 185 11.45 -13.15 -12.90
CA ALA A 185 11.59 -12.26 -11.76
C ALA A 185 12.34 -12.88 -10.58
N VAL A 186 12.13 -14.18 -10.32
CA VAL A 186 12.79 -14.93 -9.25
C VAL A 186 14.25 -15.26 -9.60
N PHE A 187 14.54 -15.56 -10.86
CA PHE A 187 15.86 -16.08 -11.26
C PHE A 187 17.03 -15.16 -10.88
N PRO A 188 16.98 -13.83 -11.10
CA PRO A 188 18.02 -12.92 -10.63
C PRO A 188 18.20 -12.93 -9.10
N CYS A 189 17.13 -13.20 -8.34
CA CYS A 189 17.15 -13.24 -6.88
C CYS A 189 17.90 -14.46 -6.31
N ILE A 190 18.01 -15.56 -7.07
CA ILE A 190 18.79 -16.75 -6.66
C ILE A 190 20.28 -16.41 -6.57
N SER A 191 20.75 -15.51 -7.43
CA SER A 191 22.12 -15.00 -7.45
C SER A 191 22.22 -13.58 -6.86
N ASP A 192 21.27 -13.17 -6.02
CA ASP A 192 21.28 -11.84 -5.40
C ASP A 192 22.54 -11.65 -4.53
N ARG A 193 22.98 -10.40 -4.36
CA ARG A 193 24.09 -10.06 -3.45
C ARG A 193 23.75 -10.35 -1.99
N GLU A 194 22.48 -10.20 -1.62
CA GLU A 194 22.02 -10.40 -0.25
C GLU A 194 21.69 -11.87 0.02
N GLU A 195 22.33 -12.44 1.02
CA GLU A 195 22.14 -13.85 1.40
C GLU A 195 20.69 -14.16 1.77
N ALA A 196 20.03 -13.25 2.50
CA ALA A 196 18.63 -13.42 2.85
C ALA A 196 17.71 -13.49 1.63
N ILE A 197 18.01 -12.74 0.56
CA ILE A 197 17.22 -12.78 -0.68
C ILE A 197 17.49 -14.07 -1.44
N ARG A 198 18.76 -14.51 -1.53
CA ARG A 198 19.11 -15.80 -2.14
C ARG A 198 18.41 -16.97 -1.44
N ALA A 199 18.45 -16.99 -0.12
CA ALA A 199 17.80 -18.04 0.68
C ALA A 199 16.29 -18.08 0.44
N THR A 200 15.63 -16.91 0.40
CA THR A 200 14.21 -16.80 0.07
C THR A 200 13.91 -17.22 -1.38
N ALA A 201 14.76 -16.88 -2.35
CA ALA A 201 14.55 -17.29 -3.75
C ALA A 201 14.75 -18.80 -3.97
N ALA A 202 15.68 -19.41 -3.23
CA ALA A 202 16.01 -20.83 -3.35
C ALA A 202 14.86 -21.74 -2.91
N SER A 203 14.01 -21.31 -1.98
CA SER A 203 12.86 -22.09 -1.52
C SER A 203 11.76 -22.29 -2.59
N VAL A 204 11.90 -21.70 -3.78
CA VAL A 204 11.01 -21.92 -4.93
C VAL A 204 11.26 -23.25 -5.63
N ASN A 205 12.47 -23.79 -5.51
CA ASN A 205 12.90 -24.98 -6.24
C ASN A 205 12.63 -26.30 -5.48
N ASP A 206 12.14 -26.22 -4.25
CA ASP A 206 11.72 -27.37 -3.43
C ASP A 206 10.20 -27.60 -3.55
#